data_AF-A0A922S931-F1
#
_entry.id   AF-A0A922S931-F1
#
_cell.length_a   1.000
_cell.length_b   1.000
_cell.length_c   1.000
_cell.angle_alpha   90.00
_cell.angle_beta   90.00
_cell.angle_gamma   90.00
#
_symmetry.space_group_name_H-M   'P 1'
#
loop_
_entity.id
_entity.type
_entity.pdbx_description
1 polymer ?
#
loop_
_entity_poly.entity_id
_entity_poly.type
_entity_poly.pdbx_seq_one_letter_code
_entity_poly.pdbx_strand_id
1 'polypeptide(L)'
;MSLIMTKAALAMKNPENNFKFVKFEAHKPKKKNIVDSDNNETKPGSQQSSKDLDLKKIRHEVVKFGMSGFDPTKKEEARIALAVSLGAKPPKKEYINYKELMEKRKQEKIKEIEDKQQMRSKSILQTGGKKKKKTNNDVGHLLSSYGKVKKDDLKKADKGPKKKKKKSKVI
;
A
#
# COMPACT_ATOMS: atom_id res chain seq x y z
N MET A 1 50.57 27.51 19.83
CA MET A 1 50.70 26.35 20.74
C MET A 1 52.18 26.11 20.93
N SER A 2 52.69 26.19 22.16
CA SER A 2 54.07 25.78 22.46
C SER A 2 54.13 24.26 22.52
N LEU A 3 55.15 23.67 21.89
CA LEU A 3 55.39 22.23 21.93
C LEU A 3 55.93 21.88 23.32
N ILE A 4 55.19 21.10 24.09
CA ILE A 4 55.65 20.61 25.39
C ILE A 4 56.20 19.20 25.17
N MET A 5 57.51 19.05 25.34
CA MET A 5 58.19 17.76 25.17
C MET A 5 57.84 16.78 26.28
N THR A 6 57.73 15.50 25.96
CA THR A 6 57.54 14.45 26.96
C THR A 6 58.86 14.10 27.64
N LYS A 7 58.80 13.61 28.89
CA LYS A 7 59.97 13.23 29.69
C LYS A 7 60.85 12.17 28.99
N ALA A 8 60.23 11.27 28.22
CA ALA A 8 60.93 10.27 27.44
C ALA A 8 61.67 10.86 26.23
N ALA A 9 61.11 11.88 25.58
CA ALA A 9 61.76 12.57 24.47
C ALA A 9 63.03 13.31 24.92
N LEU A 10 63.02 13.92 26.11
CA LEU A 10 64.20 14.56 26.69
C LEU A 10 65.36 13.58 26.97
N ALA A 11 65.07 12.29 27.14
CA ALA A 11 66.09 11.26 27.37
C ALA A 11 66.75 10.77 26.07
N MET A 12 66.19 11.10 24.90
CA MET A 12 66.75 10.74 23.59
C MET A 12 67.76 11.79 23.11
N LYS A 13 68.75 11.38 22.31
CA LYS A 13 69.68 12.32 21.66
C LYS A 13 68.95 13.07 20.54
N ASN A 14 68.96 14.40 20.59
CA ASN A 14 68.39 15.32 19.59
C ASN A 14 66.88 15.15 19.32
N PRO A 15 66.02 15.33 20.33
CA PRO A 15 64.59 15.07 20.19
C PRO A 15 63.86 16.11 19.33
N GLU A 16 64.39 17.33 19.25
CA GLU A 16 63.83 18.40 18.40
C GLU A 16 63.90 18.06 16.90
N ASN A 17 65.00 17.44 16.45
CA ASN A 17 65.20 17.11 15.03
C ASN A 17 64.33 15.92 14.56
N ASN A 18 63.89 15.07 15.49
CA ASN A 18 63.12 13.87 15.18
C ASN A 18 61.61 14.06 15.32
N PHE A 19 61.16 15.24 15.78
CA PHE A 19 59.74 15.52 15.96
C PHE A 19 59.06 15.79 14.60
N LYS A 20 58.06 14.98 14.25
CA LYS A 20 57.21 15.18 13.07
C LYS A 20 55.78 15.41 13.50
N PHE A 21 55.25 16.59 13.22
CA PHE A 21 53.85 16.92 13.45
C PHE A 21 53.04 16.64 12.18
N VAL A 22 52.05 15.74 12.27
CA VAL A 22 51.10 15.46 11.20
C VAL A 22 49.74 15.99 11.62
N LYS A 23 49.28 17.07 10.98
CA LYS A 23 47.94 17.62 11.18
C LYS A 23 46.99 17.02 10.15
N PHE A 24 45.98 16.30 10.60
CA PHE A 24 44.87 15.89 9.75
C PHE A 24 43.70 16.86 9.94
N GLU A 25 43.33 17.56 8.86
CA GLU A 25 42.08 18.30 8.80
C GLU A 25 41.05 17.45 8.06
N ALA A 26 40.02 16.99 8.77
CA ALA A 26 38.94 16.25 8.14
C ALA A 26 38.14 17.18 7.22
N HIS A 27 37.94 16.78 5.96
CA HIS A 27 37.05 17.50 5.06
C HIS A 27 35.62 17.46 5.58
N LYS A 28 34.96 18.63 5.67
CA LYS A 28 33.52 18.69 5.99
C LYS A 28 32.76 17.89 4.92
N PRO A 29 31.87 16.96 5.30
CA PRO A 29 31.08 16.22 4.33
C PRO A 29 30.25 17.21 3.52
N LYS A 30 30.27 17.08 2.18
CA LYS A 30 29.37 17.85 1.33
C LYS A 30 27.94 17.52 1.76
N LYS A 31 27.22 18.51 2.31
CA LYS A 31 25.78 18.40 2.49
C LYS A 31 25.22 18.14 1.10
N LYS A 32 24.65 16.96 0.86
CA LYS A 32 23.77 16.78 -0.29
C LYS A 32 22.67 17.82 -0.09
N ASN A 33 22.57 18.80 -0.99
CA ASN A 33 21.31 19.50 -1.16
C ASN A 33 20.33 18.42 -1.61
N ILE A 34 19.65 17.82 -0.64
CA ILE A 34 18.36 17.22 -0.93
C ILE A 34 17.58 18.42 -1.41
N VAL A 35 17.42 18.53 -2.72
CA VAL A 35 16.41 19.39 -3.30
C VAL A 35 15.11 18.72 -2.91
N ASP A 36 14.71 18.92 -1.66
CA ASP A 36 13.31 18.87 -1.30
C ASP A 36 12.69 19.88 -2.25
N SER A 37 12.08 19.37 -3.30
CA SER A 37 11.29 20.15 -4.24
C SER A 37 10.00 20.60 -3.55
N ASP A 38 10.11 21.13 -2.34
CA ASP A 38 9.18 22.09 -1.77
C ASP A 38 9.53 23.46 -2.38
N ASN A 39 9.41 23.56 -3.70
CA ASN A 39 9.15 24.84 -4.34
C ASN A 39 7.73 25.27 -3.94
N ASN A 40 7.57 25.70 -2.68
CA ASN A 40 6.62 26.75 -2.35
C ASN A 40 7.24 28.09 -2.77
N GLU A 41 7.58 28.22 -4.06
CA GLU A 41 7.72 29.52 -4.67
C GLU A 41 6.30 30.04 -4.92
N THR A 42 5.72 30.70 -3.91
CA THR A 42 4.73 31.74 -4.17
C THR A 42 5.46 32.87 -4.91
N LYS A 43 5.64 32.71 -6.22
CA LYS A 43 5.92 33.83 -7.13
C LYS A 43 4.57 34.48 -7.45
N PRO A 44 4.28 35.69 -6.95
CA PRO A 44 3.11 36.44 -7.38
C PRO A 44 3.44 37.03 -8.76
N GLY A 45 3.10 36.34 -9.85
CA GLY A 45 3.31 36.93 -11.17
C GLY A 45 3.43 36.01 -12.37
N SER A 46 3.30 34.68 -12.24
CA SER A 46 3.13 33.84 -13.43
C SER A 46 1.70 33.94 -13.92
N GLN A 47 1.45 34.89 -14.81
CA GLN A 47 0.26 34.95 -15.67
C GLN A 47 -0.11 33.52 -16.07
N GLN A 48 -1.30 33.09 -15.66
CA GLN A 48 -1.92 31.85 -16.10
C GLN A 48 -2.26 32.01 -17.58
N SER A 49 -1.24 31.95 -18.44
CA SER A 49 -1.44 31.69 -19.85
C SER A 49 -2.26 30.41 -19.91
N SER A 50 -3.36 30.43 -20.65
CA SER A 50 -4.29 29.35 -20.97
C SER A 50 -3.60 28.13 -21.60
N LYS A 51 -2.60 27.59 -20.91
CA LYS A 51 -1.79 26.43 -21.24
C LYS A 51 -2.38 25.30 -20.43
N ASP A 52 -3.22 24.52 -21.10
CA ASP A 52 -3.63 23.16 -20.73
C ASP A 52 -3.71 22.91 -19.23
N LEU A 53 -4.92 23.07 -18.69
CA LEU A 53 -5.29 22.61 -17.36
C LEU A 53 -5.07 21.09 -17.29
N ASP A 54 -3.86 20.69 -16.93
CA ASP A 54 -3.51 19.29 -16.72
C ASP A 54 -4.33 18.79 -15.51
N LEU A 55 -5.37 18.01 -15.81
CA LEU A 55 -6.28 17.44 -14.83
C LEU A 55 -5.54 16.70 -13.72
N LYS A 56 -4.36 16.15 -14.01
CA LYS A 56 -3.51 15.50 -13.02
C LYS A 56 -3.03 16.50 -11.96
N LYS A 57 -2.52 17.66 -12.38
CA LYS A 57 -2.04 18.72 -11.46
C LYS A 57 -3.17 19.27 -10.62
N ILE A 58 -4.31 19.58 -11.25
CA ILE A 58 -5.50 20.08 -10.52
C ILE A 58 -5.95 19.08 -9.47
N ARG A 59 -6.00 17.79 -9.81
CA ARG A 59 -6.36 16.74 -8.84
C ARG A 59 -5.40 16.71 -7.65
N HIS A 60 -4.09 16.87 -7.89
CA HIS A 60 -3.11 16.93 -6.81
C HIS A 60 -3.28 18.18 -5.94
N GLU A 61 -3.56 19.34 -6.53
CA GLU A 61 -3.81 20.58 -5.79
C GLU A 61 -5.08 20.52 -4.94
N VAL A 62 -6.16 19.96 -5.48
CA VAL A 62 -7.42 19.73 -4.74
C VAL A 62 -7.18 18.83 -3.52
N VAL A 63 -6.40 17.75 -3.68
CA VAL A 63 -6.05 16.88 -2.55
C VAL A 63 -5.20 17.63 -1.52
N LYS A 64 -4.17 18.37 -1.95
CA LYS A 64 -3.31 19.18 -1.06
C LYS A 64 -4.14 20.22 -0.29
N PHE A 65 -5.08 20.89 -0.96
CA PHE A 65 -5.99 21.85 -0.35
C PHE A 65 -6.91 21.20 0.69
N GLY A 66 -7.54 20.07 0.35
CA GLY A 66 -8.40 19.32 1.27
C GLY A 66 -7.67 18.88 2.54
N MET A 67 -6.39 18.50 2.43
CA MET A 67 -5.56 18.13 3.57
C MET A 67 -5.19 19.31 4.48
N SER A 68 -5.27 20.55 4.00
CA SER A 68 -4.89 21.72 4.78
C SER A 68 -5.82 21.94 5.98
N GLY A 69 -7.09 21.54 5.87
CA GLY A 69 -8.11 21.69 6.91
C GLY A 69 -8.19 20.54 7.92
N PHE A 70 -7.28 19.57 7.88
CA PHE A 70 -7.29 18.44 8.81
C PHE A 70 -6.60 18.75 10.14
N ASP A 71 -7.07 18.10 11.20
CA ASP A 71 -6.39 18.03 12.50
C ASP A 71 -4.95 17.51 12.33
N PRO A 72 -3.99 17.87 13.21
CA PRO A 72 -2.58 17.51 13.05
C PRO A 72 -2.33 16.02 12.79
N THR A 73 -2.97 15.14 13.55
CA THR A 73 -2.84 13.67 13.42
C THR A 73 -3.36 13.17 12.07
N LYS A 74 -4.58 13.57 11.70
CA LYS A 74 -5.20 13.23 10.41
C LYS A 74 -4.43 13.83 9.22
N LYS A 75 -3.81 15.00 9.41
CA LYS A 75 -2.98 15.66 8.41
C LYS A 75 -1.72 14.85 8.12
N GLU A 76 -1.09 14.28 9.14
CA GLU A 76 0.04 13.37 8.97
C GLU A 76 -0.37 12.09 8.24
N GLU A 77 -1.46 11.45 8.67
CA GLU A 77 -1.99 10.26 8.00
C GLU A 77 -2.30 10.52 6.51
N ALA A 78 -2.94 11.66 6.20
CA ALA A 78 -3.25 12.05 4.83
C ALA A 78 -1.99 12.33 4.00
N ARG A 79 -0.94 12.92 4.59
CA ARG A 79 0.36 13.13 3.93
C ARG A 79 1.04 11.82 3.61
N ILE A 80 1.03 10.88 4.56
CA ILE A 80 1.58 9.53 4.34
C ILE A 80 0.82 8.83 3.23
N ALA A 81 -0.52 8.88 3.24
CA ALA A 81 -1.35 8.28 2.20
C ALA A 81 -1.08 8.89 0.82
N LEU A 82 -0.93 10.22 0.73
CA LEU A 82 -0.55 10.92 -0.49
C LEU A 82 0.82 10.46 -0.98
N ALA A 83 1.83 10.44 -0.11
CA ALA A 83 3.18 10.00 -0.48
C ALA A 83 3.17 8.55 -1.02
N VAL A 84 2.43 7.65 -0.37
CA VAL A 84 2.26 6.27 -0.83
C VAL A 84 1.57 6.22 -2.20
N SER A 85 0.57 7.06 -2.43
CA SER A 85 -0.10 7.16 -3.75
C SER A 85 0.84 7.64 -4.87
N LEU A 86 1.84 8.46 -4.52
CA LEU A 86 2.90 8.90 -5.42
C LEU A 86 4.02 7.86 -5.61
N GLY A 87 3.92 6.70 -4.95
CA GLY A 87 4.89 5.62 -5.07
C GLY A 87 5.92 5.55 -3.94
N ALA A 88 5.79 6.36 -2.89
CA ALA A 88 6.62 6.19 -1.70
C ALA A 88 6.34 4.85 -1.02
N LYS A 89 7.36 4.28 -0.36
CA LYS A 89 7.20 3.05 0.41
C LYS A 89 6.34 3.33 1.65
N PRO A 90 5.29 2.54 1.92
CA PRO A 90 4.46 2.72 3.11
C PRO A 90 5.26 2.50 4.41
N PRO A 91 4.84 3.15 5.52
CA PRO A 91 5.50 2.96 6.81
C PRO A 91 5.42 1.50 7.27
N LYS A 92 6.39 1.11 8.08
CA LYS A 92 6.46 -0.25 8.63
C LYS A 92 5.31 -0.46 9.61
N LYS A 93 4.64 -1.60 9.51
CA LYS A 93 3.57 -1.99 10.43
C LYS A 93 4.15 -2.38 11.79
N GLU A 94 3.37 -2.18 12.83
CA GLU A 94 3.69 -2.66 14.18
C GLU A 94 3.77 -4.18 14.23
N TYR A 95 4.58 -4.68 15.15
CA TYR A 95 4.69 -6.11 15.41
C TYR A 95 3.54 -6.55 16.30
N ILE A 96 2.66 -7.40 15.78
CA ILE A 96 1.45 -7.88 16.45
C ILE A 96 1.43 -9.40 16.36
N ASN A 97 0.93 -10.08 17.40
CA ASN A 97 0.72 -11.52 17.37
C ASN A 97 -0.22 -11.93 16.23
N TYR A 98 0.07 -13.05 15.57
CA TYR A 98 -0.74 -13.55 14.45
C TYR A 98 -2.21 -13.76 14.80
N LYS A 99 -2.52 -14.30 16.00
CA LYS A 99 -3.91 -14.55 16.41
C LYS A 99 -4.70 -13.24 16.52
N GLU A 100 -4.12 -12.24 17.19
CA GLU A 100 -4.71 -10.91 17.32
C GLU A 100 -4.87 -10.21 15.97
N LEU A 101 -3.87 -10.32 15.08
CA LEU A 101 -3.95 -9.76 13.73
C LEU A 101 -5.12 -10.37 12.94
N MET A 102 -5.35 -11.68 13.08
CA MET A 102 -6.45 -12.36 12.41
C MET A 102 -7.81 -11.94 12.96
N GLU A 103 -7.92 -11.70 14.26
CA GLU A 103 -9.13 -11.18 14.89
C GLU A 103 -9.43 -9.75 14.44
N LYS A 104 -8.43 -8.85 14.45
CA LYS A 104 -8.56 -7.47 13.94
C LYS A 104 -9.06 -7.45 12.49
N ARG A 105 -8.46 -8.27 11.61
CA ARG A 105 -8.89 -8.40 10.21
C ARG A 105 -10.32 -8.91 10.04
N LYS A 106 -10.78 -9.81 10.92
CA LYS A 106 -12.19 -10.28 10.89
C LYS A 106 -13.14 -9.15 11.27
N GLN A 107 -12.82 -8.41 12.33
CA GLN A 107 -13.63 -7.27 12.78
C GLN A 107 -13.66 -6.15 11.75
N GLU A 108 -12.52 -5.79 11.15
CA GLU A 108 -12.44 -4.79 10.07
C GLU A 108 -13.34 -5.15 8.88
N LYS A 109 -13.33 -6.43 8.45
CA LYS A 109 -14.21 -6.89 7.36
C LYS A 109 -15.69 -6.76 7.70
N ILE A 110 -16.06 -7.06 8.94
CA ILE A 110 -17.46 -6.94 9.38
C ILE A 110 -17.88 -5.47 9.37
N LYS A 111 -17.05 -4.59 9.94
CA LYS A 111 -17.28 -3.13 9.94
C LYS A 111 -17.37 -2.56 8.52
N GLU A 112 -16.47 -2.94 7.62
CA GLU A 112 -16.51 -2.48 6.22
C GLU A 112 -17.79 -2.90 5.50
N ILE A 113 -18.29 -4.12 5.77
CA ILE A 113 -19.55 -4.61 5.22
C ILE A 113 -20.72 -3.78 5.78
N GLU A 114 -20.72 -3.50 7.08
CA GLU A 114 -21.75 -2.71 7.75
C GLU A 114 -21.77 -1.26 7.25
N ASP A 115 -20.61 -0.59 7.23
CA ASP A 115 -20.46 0.78 6.71
C ASP A 115 -20.93 0.87 5.27
N LYS A 116 -20.60 -0.13 4.43
CA LYS A 116 -21.06 -0.20 3.05
C LYS A 116 -22.57 -0.37 2.94
N GLN A 117 -23.19 -1.11 3.86
CA GLN A 117 -24.66 -1.23 3.92
C GLN A 117 -25.30 0.08 4.34
N GLN A 118 -24.76 0.75 5.36
CA GLN A 118 -25.23 2.05 5.82
C GLN A 118 -25.06 3.15 4.75
N MET A 119 -23.94 3.17 4.03
CA MET A 119 -23.73 4.12 2.94
C MET A 119 -24.69 3.86 1.77
N ARG A 120 -25.03 2.58 1.50
CA ARG A 120 -26.04 2.22 0.49
C ARG A 120 -27.45 2.64 0.90
N SER A 121 -27.81 2.52 2.17
CA SER A 121 -29.13 2.95 2.63
C SER A 121 -29.26 4.47 2.69
N LYS A 122 -28.16 5.19 2.93
CA LYS A 122 -28.11 6.67 2.96
C LYS A 122 -27.89 7.31 1.57
N SER A 123 -27.47 6.55 0.56
CA SER A 123 -27.24 7.06 -0.79
C SER A 123 -28.55 7.18 -1.57
N ILE A 124 -28.90 8.41 -1.96
CA ILE A 124 -30.04 8.72 -2.84
C ILE A 124 -29.83 8.16 -4.26
N LEU A 125 -28.57 8.03 -4.71
CA LEU A 125 -28.24 7.35 -5.95
C LEU A 125 -28.00 5.86 -5.66
N GLN A 126 -29.07 5.07 -5.71
CA GLN A 126 -28.94 3.62 -5.86
C GLN A 126 -28.46 3.33 -7.28
N THR A 127 -27.14 3.26 -7.50
CA THR A 127 -26.63 2.67 -8.74
C THR A 127 -26.97 1.18 -8.71
N GLY A 128 -28.13 0.82 -9.27
CA GLY A 128 -28.69 -0.52 -9.40
C GLY A 128 -27.91 -1.42 -10.36
N GLY A 129 -26.58 -1.39 -10.29
CA GLY A 129 -25.73 -2.33 -11.00
C GLY A 129 -25.97 -3.73 -10.45
N LYS A 130 -26.82 -4.53 -11.13
CA LYS A 130 -26.96 -5.96 -10.87
C LYS A 130 -25.55 -6.55 -10.89
N LYS A 131 -25.06 -7.03 -9.73
CA LYS A 131 -23.83 -7.82 -9.67
C LYS A 131 -24.02 -9.00 -10.62
N LYS A 132 -23.34 -8.99 -11.78
CA LYS A 132 -23.29 -10.16 -12.65
C LYS A 132 -22.77 -11.31 -11.78
N LYS A 133 -23.61 -12.33 -11.60
CA LYS A 133 -23.28 -13.52 -10.82
C LYS A 133 -22.10 -14.18 -11.53
N LYS A 134 -20.88 -14.05 -10.98
CA LYS A 134 -19.74 -14.83 -11.46
C LYS A 134 -20.11 -16.29 -11.28
N THR A 135 -20.28 -17.01 -12.37
CA THR A 135 -20.48 -18.45 -12.35
C THR A 135 -19.15 -19.07 -11.91
N ASN A 136 -19.13 -19.72 -10.74
CA ASN A 136 -17.92 -20.37 -10.18
C ASN A 136 -17.37 -21.53 -11.03
N ASN A 137 -17.93 -21.77 -12.23
CA ASN A 137 -17.58 -22.85 -13.13
C ASN A 137 -16.89 -22.35 -14.40
N ASP A 138 -16.43 -21.09 -14.42
CA ASP A 138 -15.74 -20.55 -15.58
C ASP A 138 -14.27 -21.02 -15.54
N VAL A 139 -14.03 -22.22 -16.07
CA VAL A 139 -12.70 -22.83 -16.29
C VAL A 139 -11.91 -22.14 -17.42
N GLY A 140 -12.28 -20.91 -17.77
CA GLY A 140 -11.71 -20.15 -18.88
C GLY A 140 -11.93 -20.82 -20.24
N HIS A 141 -11.31 -20.25 -21.26
CA HIS A 141 -11.39 -20.70 -22.65
C HIS A 141 -10.91 -22.15 -22.88
N LEU A 142 -10.18 -22.73 -21.90
CA LEU A 142 -9.56 -24.06 -21.97
C LEU A 142 -10.57 -25.20 -22.15
N LEU A 143 -11.75 -25.09 -21.55
CA LEU A 143 -12.82 -26.09 -21.66
C LEU A 143 -13.93 -25.64 -22.62
N SER A 144 -13.70 -24.62 -23.45
CA SER A 144 -14.67 -24.20 -24.46
C SER A 144 -14.78 -25.19 -25.63
N SER A 145 -13.69 -25.89 -25.95
CA SER A 145 -13.64 -26.89 -27.03
C SER A 145 -14.32 -28.21 -26.65
N TYR A 146 -14.44 -28.49 -25.35
CA TYR A 146 -15.09 -29.68 -24.82
C TYR A 146 -16.43 -29.26 -24.22
N GLY A 147 -17.54 -29.74 -24.79
CA GLY A 147 -18.88 -29.29 -24.43
C GLY A 147 -19.18 -29.33 -22.92
N LYS A 148 -20.09 -28.46 -22.46
CA LYS A 148 -20.51 -28.41 -21.06
C LYS A 148 -21.39 -29.61 -20.72
N VAL A 149 -20.90 -30.53 -19.88
CA VAL A 149 -21.72 -31.59 -19.30
C VAL A 149 -22.63 -30.99 -18.22
N LYS A 150 -23.95 -31.16 -18.36
CA LYS A 150 -24.92 -30.67 -17.35
C LYS A 150 -24.97 -31.68 -16.21
N LYS A 151 -25.24 -31.22 -14.98
CA LYS A 151 -25.38 -32.11 -13.80
C LYS A 151 -26.45 -33.19 -13.96
N ASP A 152 -27.40 -32.98 -14.86
CA ASP A 152 -28.47 -33.95 -15.14
C ASP A 152 -27.98 -35.13 -16.00
N ASP A 153 -26.91 -34.94 -16.78
CA ASP A 153 -26.30 -35.98 -17.62
C ASP A 153 -25.53 -37.01 -16.76
N LEU A 154 -25.04 -36.59 -15.59
CA LEU A 154 -24.32 -37.45 -14.64
C LEU A 154 -25.24 -38.36 -13.82
N LYS A 155 -26.56 -38.15 -13.83
CA LYS A 155 -27.52 -38.87 -12.95
C LYS A 155 -28.09 -40.17 -13.55
N LYS A 156 -27.72 -40.57 -14.77
CA LYS A 156 -28.39 -41.67 -15.49
C LYS A 156 -27.73 -43.06 -15.40
N ALA A 157 -26.60 -43.23 -14.71
CA ALA A 157 -25.89 -44.51 -14.74
C ALA A 157 -26.27 -45.53 -13.63
N ASP A 158 -26.71 -45.11 -12.44
CA ASP A 158 -26.81 -46.03 -11.27
C ASP A 158 -28.23 -46.48 -10.90
N LYS A 159 -29.10 -46.77 -11.88
CA LYS A 159 -30.34 -47.50 -11.63
C LYS A 159 -30.41 -48.75 -12.49
N GLY A 160 -29.75 -49.81 -12.02
CA GLY A 160 -29.95 -51.17 -12.53
C GLY A 160 -31.44 -51.57 -12.53
N PRO A 161 -31.85 -52.53 -13.37
CA PRO A 161 -33.26 -52.84 -13.60
C PRO A 161 -33.93 -53.37 -12.31
N LYS A 162 -34.86 -52.59 -11.77
CA LYS A 162 -35.71 -53.03 -10.63
C LYS A 162 -36.67 -54.12 -11.12
N LYS A 163 -36.41 -55.39 -10.75
CA LYS A 163 -37.34 -56.52 -10.93
C LYS A 163 -38.70 -56.18 -10.28
N LYS A 164 -39.76 -56.08 -11.08
CA LYS A 164 -41.14 -55.93 -10.59
C LYS A 164 -41.58 -57.25 -9.94
N LYS A 165 -41.71 -57.29 -8.60
CA LYS A 165 -42.37 -58.41 -7.91
C LYS A 165 -43.87 -58.37 -8.21
N LYS A 166 -44.40 -59.38 -8.90
CA LYS A 166 -45.85 -59.59 -9.05
C LYS A 166 -46.43 -59.89 -7.66
N LYS A 167 -47.40 -59.09 -7.21
CA LYS A 167 -48.22 -59.46 -6.04
C LYS A 167 -49.32 -60.41 -6.53
N SER A 168 -49.38 -61.61 -5.96
CA SER A 168 -50.47 -62.56 -6.15
C SER A 168 -51.75 -61.99 -5.53
N LYS A 169 -52.85 -62.05 -6.29
CA LYS A 169 -54.20 -61.73 -5.84
C LYS A 169 -54.75 -62.98 -5.15
N VAL A 170 -55.03 -62.91 -3.86
CA VAL A 170 -55.80 -63.94 -3.14
C VAL A 170 -57.23 -63.45 -3.03
N ILE A 171 -58.14 -64.39 -3.27
CA ILE A 171 -59.59 -64.30 -3.47
C ILE A 171 -60.28 -63.75 -2.22
#